data_AF-A0AAW9I721-F1
#
_entry.id   AF-A0AAW9I721-F1
#
_cell.length_a   1.000
_cell.length_b   1.000
_cell.length_c   1.000
_cell.angle_alpha   90.00
_cell.angle_beta   90.00
_cell.angle_gamma   90.00
#
_symmetry.space_group_name_H-M   'P 1'
#
loop_
_entity.id
_entity.type
_entity.pdbx_description
1 polymer ?
#
loop_
_entity_poly.entity_id
_entity_poly.type
_entity_poly.pdbx_seq_one_letter_code
_entity_poly.pdbx_strand_id
1 'polypeptide(L)'
;QVRQDGTSGEKEVNYEIVYKNGKEFSREIKSSKVVAEPVNKIVVQGTRKTLASRDGQLLNYKSVIYCESTAYSGGGVTATGTVPVRDPSGISTIAVDPRVIPLGSLVYVEGYGKAVAADTGGAIKGNIIDVYVNSQEEAYNSWGRKYNVPVYILAYPGEW
;
A
#
# COMPACT_ATOMS: atom_id res chain seq x y z
N GLN A 1 17.74 -20.90 -0.96
CA GLN A 1 16.90 -22.01 -0.48
C GLN A 1 15.48 -21.47 -0.31
N VAL A 2 14.47 -22.07 -0.97
CA VAL A 2 13.06 -21.63 -0.90
C VAL A 2 12.47 -22.12 0.42
N ARG A 3 11.80 -21.25 1.18
CA ARG A 3 11.12 -21.64 2.44
C ARG A 3 9.63 -21.90 2.27
N GLN A 4 9.01 -21.37 1.22
CA GLN A 4 7.58 -21.53 0.96
C GLN A 4 7.29 -21.21 -0.51
N ASP A 5 6.61 -22.10 -1.22
CA ASP A 5 6.06 -21.80 -2.54
C ASP A 5 4.74 -21.03 -2.40
N GLY A 6 4.53 -20.07 -3.30
CA GLY A 6 3.30 -19.28 -3.35
C GLY A 6 2.30 -19.89 -4.33
N THR A 7 1.01 -19.73 -4.03
CA THR A 7 -0.10 -20.13 -4.91
C THR A 7 -0.73 -18.90 -5.52
N SER A 8 -1.06 -18.93 -6.81
CA SER A 8 -1.78 -17.85 -7.50
C SER A 8 -3.16 -17.64 -6.85
N GLY A 9 -3.47 -16.41 -6.46
CA GLY A 9 -4.81 -16.05 -5.99
C GLY A 9 -5.79 -15.87 -7.16
N GLU A 10 -7.04 -16.28 -6.98
CA GLU A 10 -8.14 -16.00 -7.90
C GLU A 10 -8.99 -14.83 -7.37
N LYS A 11 -9.26 -13.84 -8.23
CA LYS A 11 -10.09 -12.67 -7.89
C LYS A 11 -11.29 -12.61 -8.83
N GLU A 12 -12.49 -12.59 -8.26
CA GLU A 12 -13.73 -12.32 -8.98
C GLU A 12 -14.01 -10.81 -8.92
N VAL A 13 -14.07 -10.15 -10.07
CA VAL A 13 -14.36 -8.71 -10.18
C VAL A 13 -15.66 -8.52 -10.95
N ASN A 14 -16.68 -7.99 -10.27
CA ASN A 14 -17.97 -7.69 -10.88
C ASN A 14 -18.00 -6.22 -11.33
N TYR A 15 -18.20 -5.99 -12.62
CA TYR A 15 -18.29 -4.66 -13.22
C TYR A 15 -19.75 -4.33 -13.58
N GLU A 16 -20.18 -3.11 -13.29
CA GLU A 16 -21.34 -2.54 -13.97
C GLU A 16 -20.84 -1.67 -15.11
N ILE A 17 -21.31 -1.96 -16.33
CA ILE A 17 -20.94 -1.23 -17.55
C ILE A 17 -22.16 -0.45 -18.03
N VAL A 18 -22.05 0.88 -18.07
CA VAL A 18 -23.10 1.76 -18.59
C VAL A 18 -22.77 2.11 -20.03
N TYR A 19 -23.66 1.75 -20.96
CA TYR A 19 -23.55 2.10 -22.38
C TYR A 19 -24.44 3.30 -22.71
N LYS A 20 -23.91 4.25 -23.50
CA LYS A 20 -24.70 5.33 -24.11
C LYS A 20 -24.42 5.37 -25.60
N ASN A 21 -25.47 5.26 -26.42
CA ASN A 21 -25.41 5.28 -27.90
C ASN A 21 -24.44 4.23 -28.47
N GLY A 22 -24.44 3.01 -27.93
CA GLY A 22 -23.57 1.92 -28.39
C GLY A 22 -22.09 2.06 -28.01
N LYS A 23 -21.73 3.07 -27.20
CA LYS A 23 -20.36 3.28 -26.70
C LYS A 23 -20.32 3.20 -25.17
N GLU A 24 -19.33 2.50 -24.62
CA GLU A 24 -19.08 2.39 -23.17
C GLU A 24 -18.87 3.81 -22.59
N PHE A 25 -19.69 4.19 -21.61
CA PHE A 25 -19.71 5.53 -21.01
C PHE A 25 -19.12 5.54 -19.60
N SER A 26 -19.27 4.45 -18.84
CA SER A 26 -18.68 4.29 -17.50
C SER A 26 -18.53 2.80 -17.15
N ARG A 27 -17.46 2.47 -16.42
CA ARG A 27 -17.22 1.16 -15.80
C ARG A 27 -16.98 1.37 -14.32
N GLU A 28 -17.88 0.86 -13.49
CA GLU A 28 -17.79 0.98 -12.04
C GLU A 28 -17.59 -0.40 -11.39
N ILE A 29 -16.61 -0.49 -10.49
CA ILE A 29 -16.34 -1.71 -9.75
C ILE A 29 -17.32 -1.77 -8.58
N LYS A 30 -18.31 -2.67 -8.63
CA LYS A 30 -19.32 -2.78 -7.56
C LYS A 30 -18.86 -3.60 -6.36
N SER A 31 -18.03 -4.60 -6.59
CA SER A 31 -17.42 -5.39 -5.51
C SER A 31 -16.25 -6.22 -6.04
N SER A 32 -15.27 -6.42 -5.18
CA SER A 32 -14.23 -7.44 -5.39
C SER A 32 -14.27 -8.41 -4.22
N LYS A 33 -14.44 -9.69 -4.50
CA LYS A 33 -14.34 -10.75 -3.50
C LYS A 33 -13.00 -11.45 -3.69
N VAL A 34 -12.15 -11.41 -2.67
CA VAL A 34 -10.91 -12.20 -2.64
C VAL A 34 -11.33 -13.62 -2.31
N VAL A 35 -11.29 -14.52 -3.30
CA VAL A 35 -11.72 -15.92 -3.14
C VAL A 35 -10.60 -16.76 -2.52
N ALA A 36 -9.35 -16.36 -2.71
CA ALA A 36 -8.18 -16.87 -2.00
C ALA A 36 -7.12 -15.76 -1.86
N GLU A 37 -6.60 -15.56 -0.64
CA GLU A 37 -5.49 -14.64 -0.44
C GLU A 37 -4.22 -15.21 -1.08
N PRO A 38 -3.48 -14.43 -1.90
CA PRO A 38 -2.22 -14.90 -2.46
C PRO A 38 -1.19 -15.03 -1.34
N VAL A 39 -0.75 -16.24 -1.05
CA VAL A 39 0.40 -16.46 -0.16
C VAL A 39 1.66 -16.09 -0.93
N ASN A 40 2.30 -14.99 -0.52
CA ASN A 40 3.50 -14.50 -1.18
C ASN A 40 4.64 -15.53 -1.11
N LYS A 41 5.21 -15.86 -2.27
CA LYS A 41 6.43 -16.67 -2.36
C LYS A 41 7.61 -15.90 -1.77
N ILE A 42 8.17 -16.36 -0.66
CA ILE A 42 9.39 -15.78 -0.08
C ILE A 42 10.60 -16.35 -0.84
N VAL A 43 11.04 -15.65 -1.87
CA VAL A 43 12.29 -15.95 -2.59
C VAL A 43 13.40 -15.06 -2.04
N VAL A 44 14.33 -15.63 -1.26
CA VAL A 44 15.62 -14.97 -0.98
C VAL A 44 16.54 -15.25 -2.16
N GLN A 45 16.49 -14.38 -3.16
CA GLN A 45 17.47 -14.36 -4.24
C GLN A 45 17.69 -12.90 -4.65
N GLY A 46 18.95 -12.47 -4.68
CA GLY A 46 19.40 -11.08 -4.75
C GLY A 46 19.13 -10.35 -6.06
N THR A 47 17.89 -10.39 -6.57
CA THR A 47 17.48 -9.66 -7.77
C THR A 47 16.60 -8.49 -7.34
N ARG A 48 17.16 -7.28 -7.31
CA ARG A 48 16.37 -6.03 -7.19
C ARG A 48 15.36 -6.00 -8.32
N LYS A 49 14.06 -5.90 -8.02
CA LYS A 49 13.02 -5.71 -9.02
C LYS A 49 12.81 -4.22 -9.22
N THR A 50 12.68 -3.77 -10.46
CA THR A 50 12.53 -2.35 -10.79
C THR A 50 11.08 -2.03 -11.09
N LEU A 51 10.55 -0.98 -10.45
CA LEU A 51 9.27 -0.36 -10.74
C LEU A 51 9.53 0.96 -11.45
N ALA A 52 8.84 1.24 -12.56
CA ALA A 52 8.74 2.61 -13.07
C ALA A 52 7.61 3.31 -12.29
N SER A 53 7.97 4.23 -11.39
CA SER A 53 7.00 5.12 -10.74
C SER A 53 6.34 6.02 -11.79
N ARG A 54 5.12 6.48 -11.51
CA ARG A 54 4.39 7.44 -12.35
C ARG A 54 5.17 8.75 -12.55
N ASP A 55 6.08 9.04 -11.64
CA ASP A 55 6.96 10.22 -11.62
C ASP A 55 8.25 10.00 -12.44
N GLY A 56 8.36 8.89 -13.17
CA GLY A 56 9.52 8.55 -14.00
C GLY A 56 10.72 7.99 -13.23
N GLN A 57 10.64 7.87 -11.90
CA GLN A 57 11.69 7.25 -11.10
C GLN A 57 11.66 5.72 -11.23
N LEU A 58 12.82 5.14 -11.52
CA LEU A 58 13.03 3.69 -11.39
C LEU A 58 13.30 3.35 -9.92
N LEU A 59 12.36 2.68 -9.27
CA LEU A 59 12.46 2.26 -7.88
C LEU A 59 12.84 0.80 -7.80
N ASN A 60 13.96 0.52 -7.13
CA ASN A 60 14.31 -0.84 -6.75
C ASN A 60 13.48 -1.24 -5.53
N TYR A 61 12.79 -2.37 -5.61
CA TYR A 61 12.03 -2.93 -4.50
C TYR A 61 12.41 -4.38 -4.24
N LYS A 62 12.21 -4.80 -2.98
CA LYS A 62 12.49 -6.15 -2.46
C LYS A 62 11.26 -7.04 -2.55
N SER A 63 10.10 -6.49 -2.22
CA SER A 63 8.81 -7.19 -2.24
C SER A 63 7.67 -6.21 -2.51
N VAL A 64 6.53 -6.73 -2.93
CA VAL A 64 5.28 -5.98 -3.08
C VAL A 64 4.19 -6.68 -2.27
N ILE A 65 3.38 -5.91 -1.56
CA ILE A 65 2.23 -6.37 -0.78
C ILE A 65 1.03 -5.57 -1.26
N TYR A 66 -0.11 -6.23 -1.49
CA TYR A 66 -1.35 -5.56 -1.84
C TYR A 66 -2.15 -5.31 -0.57
N CYS A 67 -2.38 -4.04 -0.26
CA CYS A 67 -3.01 -3.63 0.98
C CYS A 67 -4.37 -2.97 0.74
N GLU A 68 -5.22 -3.05 1.75
CA GLU A 68 -6.22 -2.01 1.97
C GLU A 68 -5.52 -0.77 2.52
N SER A 69 -5.90 0.41 2.03
CA SER A 69 -5.32 1.68 2.45
C SER A 69 -6.42 2.62 2.92
N THR A 70 -6.32 3.05 4.16
CA THR A 70 -7.07 4.17 4.74
C THR A 70 -6.17 5.40 4.85
N ALA A 71 -6.72 6.53 5.31
CA ALA A 71 -5.92 7.68 5.70
C ALA A 71 -6.34 8.21 7.08
N TYR A 72 -5.36 8.76 7.79
CA TYR A 72 -5.53 9.48 9.04
C TYR A 72 -4.81 10.82 9.01
N SER A 73 -5.26 11.76 9.85
CA SER A 73 -4.68 13.09 9.98
C SER A 73 -4.58 13.49 11.44
N GLY A 74 -3.65 14.38 11.77
CA GLY A 74 -3.40 14.78 13.16
C GLY A 74 -2.72 13.66 13.95
N GLY A 75 -3.12 13.49 15.21
CA GLY A 75 -2.43 12.57 16.12
C GLY A 75 -1.22 13.22 16.80
N GLY A 76 -0.60 12.45 17.69
CA GLY A 76 0.56 12.88 18.48
C GLY A 76 1.85 12.25 17.97
N VAL A 77 2.48 11.46 18.83
CA VAL A 77 3.72 10.76 18.53
C VAL A 77 3.39 9.36 17.99
N THR A 78 4.06 8.96 16.91
CA THR A 78 3.92 7.63 16.31
C THR A 78 4.49 6.53 17.21
N ALA A 79 4.19 5.28 16.90
CA ALA A 79 4.76 4.11 17.59
C ALA A 79 6.31 4.10 17.62
N THR A 80 6.98 4.75 16.68
CA THR A 80 8.45 4.88 16.64
C THR A 80 9.00 6.12 17.34
N GLY A 81 8.14 6.97 17.91
CA GLY A 81 8.56 8.15 18.66
C GLY A 81 8.67 9.43 17.81
N THR A 82 8.25 9.41 16.55
CA THR A 82 8.34 10.56 15.64
C THR A 82 7.01 11.29 15.51
N VAL A 83 7.03 12.53 15.03
CA VAL A 83 5.81 13.25 14.61
C VAL A 83 5.47 12.82 13.18
N PRO A 84 4.22 12.45 12.87
CA PRO A 84 3.86 12.03 11.52
C PRO A 84 3.95 13.19 10.53
N VAL A 85 4.45 12.90 9.33
CA VAL A 85 4.70 13.89 8.28
C VAL A 85 4.07 13.43 6.97
N ARG A 86 3.46 14.36 6.22
CA ARG A 86 3.13 14.16 4.81
C ARG A 86 4.03 15.04 3.96
N ASP A 87 4.86 14.40 3.15
CA ASP A 87 5.73 15.03 2.14
C ASP A 87 5.59 14.25 0.82
N PRO A 88 4.80 14.76 -0.15
CA PRO A 88 4.63 14.13 -1.45
C PRO A 88 5.90 14.06 -2.30
N SER A 89 6.89 14.91 -2.03
CA SER A 89 8.17 14.95 -2.77
C SER A 89 9.30 14.22 -2.02
N GLY A 90 9.08 13.86 -0.76
CA GLY A 90 10.03 13.22 0.12
C GLY A 90 9.50 11.93 0.72
N ILE A 91 9.66 11.76 2.04
CA ILE A 91 9.26 10.56 2.78
C ILE A 91 8.16 10.94 3.76
N SER A 92 6.98 10.37 3.54
CA SER A 92 5.83 10.54 4.42
C SER A 92 5.77 9.46 5.50
N THR A 93 4.76 9.52 6.37
CA THR A 93 4.52 8.55 7.45
C THR A 93 3.31 7.66 7.13
N ILE A 94 3.42 6.36 7.41
CA ILE A 94 2.27 5.44 7.40
C ILE A 94 2.22 4.62 8.69
N ALA A 95 1.01 4.21 9.06
CA ALA A 95 0.76 3.19 10.06
C ALA A 95 0.59 1.82 9.41
N VAL A 96 1.10 0.78 10.04
CA VAL A 96 1.08 -0.60 9.52
C VAL A 96 0.85 -1.63 10.63
N ASP A 97 0.64 -2.89 10.25
CA ASP A 97 0.87 -4.03 11.12
C ASP A 97 2.36 -4.44 11.07
N PRO A 98 3.13 -4.32 12.17
CA PRO A 98 4.56 -4.65 12.20
C PRO A 98 4.88 -6.11 11.84
N ARG A 99 3.90 -7.02 11.94
CA ARG A 99 4.06 -8.44 11.57
C ARG A 99 4.05 -8.65 10.05
N VAL A 100 3.52 -7.68 9.31
CA VAL A 100 3.43 -7.70 7.84
C VAL A 100 4.47 -6.77 7.22
N ILE A 101 4.55 -5.53 7.72
CA ILE A 101 5.57 -4.54 7.32
C ILE A 101 6.28 -4.08 8.59
N PRO A 102 7.55 -4.47 8.81
CA PRO A 102 8.28 -4.07 10.01
C PRO A 102 8.39 -2.54 10.13
N LEU A 103 8.26 -2.02 11.35
CA LEU A 103 8.48 -0.59 11.62
C LEU A 103 9.90 -0.18 11.25
N GLY A 104 10.05 0.98 10.61
CA GLY A 104 11.29 1.48 10.02
C GLY A 104 11.51 1.06 8.56
N SER A 105 10.62 0.26 7.97
CA SER A 105 10.71 -0.07 6.54
C SER A 105 10.45 1.17 5.68
N LEU A 106 11.25 1.36 4.64
CA LEU A 106 10.98 2.33 3.58
C LEU A 106 10.11 1.66 2.51
N VAL A 107 8.98 2.27 2.22
CA VAL A 107 8.02 1.78 1.22
C VAL A 107 7.71 2.83 0.17
N TYR A 108 7.17 2.39 -0.96
CA TYR A 108 6.45 3.22 -1.92
C TYR A 108 5.02 2.72 -2.01
N VAL A 109 4.06 3.60 -1.76
CA VAL A 109 2.62 3.31 -1.81
C VAL A 109 2.07 3.92 -3.10
N GLU A 110 1.48 3.07 -3.95
CA GLU A 110 0.94 3.49 -5.24
C GLU A 110 -0.11 4.61 -5.08
N GLY A 111 0.10 5.72 -5.80
CA GLY A 111 -0.78 6.89 -5.73
C GLY A 111 -0.60 7.76 -4.49
N TYR A 112 0.35 7.46 -3.60
CA TYR A 112 0.67 8.25 -2.41
C TYR A 112 2.10 8.79 -2.41
N GLY A 113 3.08 7.93 -2.73
CA GLY A 113 4.51 8.26 -2.71
C GLY A 113 5.32 7.41 -1.74
N LYS A 114 6.56 7.84 -1.45
CA LYS A 114 7.44 7.16 -0.49
C LYS A 114 7.01 7.42 0.94
N ALA A 115 7.17 6.41 1.79
CA ALA A 115 6.87 6.54 3.20
C ALA A 115 7.70 5.63 4.08
N VAL A 116 7.82 6.01 5.36
CA VAL A 116 8.32 5.16 6.43
C VAL A 116 7.14 4.55 7.19
N ALA A 117 7.23 3.24 7.42
CA ALA A 117 6.37 2.55 8.37
C ALA A 117 6.77 2.94 9.80
N ALA A 118 6.21 4.04 10.32
CA ALA A 118 6.63 4.61 11.60
C ALA A 118 5.56 4.50 12.68
N ASP A 119 4.32 4.12 12.32
CA ASP A 119 3.21 4.08 13.26
C ASP A 119 2.43 2.76 13.24
N THR A 120 1.55 2.59 14.22
CA THR A 120 0.62 1.46 14.31
C THR A 120 -0.76 1.94 14.73
N GLY A 121 -1.79 1.14 14.42
CA GLY A 121 -3.15 1.41 14.89
C GLY A 121 -3.83 0.14 15.39
N GLY A 122 -4.82 0.31 16.26
CA GLY A 122 -5.63 -0.81 16.76
C GLY A 122 -6.37 -1.56 15.64
N ALA A 123 -6.90 -0.80 14.66
CA ALA A 123 -7.60 -1.34 13.49
C ALA A 123 -6.66 -1.71 12.32
N ILE A 124 -5.37 -1.33 12.39
CA ILE A 124 -4.40 -1.55 11.31
C ILE A 124 -3.72 -2.89 11.57
N LYS A 125 -4.35 -3.97 11.08
CA LYS A 125 -3.93 -5.37 11.28
C LYS A 125 -3.96 -6.12 9.95
N GLY A 126 -2.98 -7.00 9.73
CA GLY A 126 -2.81 -7.71 8.47
C GLY A 126 -2.37 -6.79 7.34
N ASN A 127 -2.88 -7.02 6.12
CA ASN A 127 -2.54 -6.26 4.92
C ASN A 127 -3.36 -4.95 4.85
N ILE A 128 -3.35 -4.17 5.92
CA ILE A 128 -3.98 -2.85 6.02
C ILE A 128 -2.88 -1.84 6.32
N ILE A 129 -2.88 -0.72 5.60
CA ILE A 129 -2.05 0.45 5.88
C ILE A 129 -2.95 1.66 6.14
N ASP A 130 -2.47 2.58 6.96
CA ASP A 130 -3.09 3.88 7.15
C ASP A 130 -2.10 4.96 6.73
N VAL A 131 -2.41 5.75 5.71
CA VAL A 131 -1.49 6.79 5.25
C VAL A 131 -1.72 8.10 5.99
N TYR A 132 -0.65 8.78 6.39
CA TYR A 132 -0.80 10.08 7.03
C TYR A 132 -1.09 11.16 5.99
N VAL A 133 -2.02 12.05 6.29
CA VAL A 133 -2.37 13.22 5.46
C VAL A 133 -2.52 14.46 6.34
N ASN A 134 -2.45 15.65 5.74
CA ASN A 134 -2.34 16.89 6.51
C ASN A 134 -3.67 17.40 7.08
N SER A 135 -4.80 16.91 6.57
CA SER A 135 -6.12 17.31 7.06
C SER A 135 -7.12 16.17 7.03
N GLN A 136 -8.11 16.26 7.92
CA GLN A 136 -9.22 15.32 7.98
C GLN A 136 -10.04 15.34 6.70
N GLU A 137 -10.14 16.51 6.05
CA GLU A 137 -10.76 16.65 4.74
C GLU A 137 -10.01 15.84 3.67
N GLU A 138 -8.68 15.92 3.63
CA GLU A 138 -7.87 15.12 2.70
C GLU A 138 -8.08 13.62 2.96
N ALA A 139 -8.16 13.22 4.22
CA ALA A 139 -8.36 11.81 4.60
C ALA A 139 -9.68 11.26 4.06
N TYR A 140 -10.77 11.99 4.23
CA TYR A 140 -12.10 11.51 3.83
C TYR A 140 -12.42 11.76 2.34
N ASN A 141 -12.16 12.96 1.85
CA ASN A 141 -12.66 13.41 0.55
C ASN A 141 -11.67 13.16 -0.59
N SER A 142 -10.36 13.22 -0.31
CA SER A 142 -9.33 13.07 -1.35
C SER A 142 -8.74 11.67 -1.38
N TRP A 143 -8.48 11.09 -0.21
CA TRP A 143 -7.93 9.73 -0.11
C TRP A 143 -9.03 8.68 -0.11
N GLY A 144 -9.90 8.70 0.91
CA GLY A 144 -10.91 7.67 1.14
C GLY A 144 -10.30 6.29 1.38
N ARG A 145 -11.15 5.26 1.50
CA ARG A 145 -10.69 3.87 1.65
C ARG A 145 -10.42 3.26 0.28
N LYS A 146 -9.25 2.68 0.10
CA LYS A 146 -8.81 2.04 -1.14
C LYS A 146 -8.50 0.58 -0.89
N TYR A 147 -8.76 -0.26 -1.89
CA TYR A 147 -8.49 -1.69 -1.83
C TYR A 147 -7.47 -2.09 -2.87
N ASN A 148 -6.69 -3.13 -2.55
CA ASN A 148 -5.70 -3.71 -3.47
C ASN A 148 -4.65 -2.68 -3.94
N VAL A 149 -4.22 -1.79 -3.04
CA VAL A 149 -3.16 -0.81 -3.27
C VAL A 149 -1.80 -1.51 -3.21
N PRO A 150 -0.99 -1.47 -4.29
CA PRO A 150 0.38 -1.97 -4.24
C PRO A 150 1.25 -1.15 -3.29
N VAL A 151 1.90 -1.84 -2.35
CA VAL A 151 2.90 -1.31 -1.43
C VAL A 151 4.22 -2.01 -1.71
N TYR A 152 5.18 -1.28 -2.24
CA TYR A 152 6.50 -1.81 -2.58
C TYR A 152 7.44 -1.56 -1.40
N ILE A 153 8.00 -2.63 -0.83
CA ILE A 153 9.05 -2.50 0.20
C ILE A 153 10.36 -2.22 -0.52
N LEU A 154 10.87 -0.99 -0.34
CA LEU A 154 12.12 -0.54 -0.94
C LEU A 154 13.32 -1.00 -0.10
N ALA A 155 13.20 -0.87 1.22
CA ALA A 155 14.23 -1.23 2.18
C ALA A 155 13.60 -1.67 3.52
N TYR A 156 14.20 -2.66 4.18
CA TYR A 156 13.85 -3.05 5.54
C TYR A 156 14.56 -2.12 6.56
N PRO A 157 14.18 -2.17 7.85
CA PRO A 157 14.78 -1.33 8.87
C PRO A 157 16.31 -1.50 8.93
N GLY A 158 17.04 -0.38 8.97
CA GLY A 158 18.51 -0.35 9.00
C GLY A 158 19.20 -0.51 7.65
N GLU A 159 18.46 -0.60 6.54
CA GLU A 159 19.03 -0.69 5.19
C GLU A 159 19.05 0.65 4.42
N TRP A 160 18.58 1.75 5.03
CA TRP A 160 18.48 3.08 4.44
C TRP A 160 18.71 4.18 5.50
#